data_AF-A0A7S2D8I2-F1
#
_entry.id   AF-A0A7S2D8I2-F1
#
_cell.length_a   1.000
_cell.length_b   1.000
_cell.length_c   1.000
_cell.angle_alpha   90.00
_cell.angle_beta   90.00
_cell.angle_gamma   90.00
#
_symmetry.space_group_name_H-M   'P 1'
#
loop_
_entity.id
_entity.type
_entity.pdbx_description
1 polymer ?
#
loop_
_entity_poly.entity_id
_entity_poly.type
_entity_poly.pdbx_seq_one_letter_code
_entity_poly.pdbx_strand_id
1 'polypeptide(L)'
;GVLATGSLVKEVALIKDRLQYKLVSGTGPEEGWISCKIKGKSTAVKVSPGELVLVAQELLEAKEPEVKEVEEDRPTEEEIASRRAAFLKEQKRRLATASRLRQDRDAAS
;
A
#
# COMPACT_ATOMS: atom_id res chain seq x y z
N GLY A 1 4.41 19.74 -9.68
CA GLY A 1 5.06 18.74 -10.55
C GLY A 1 4.56 18.92 -11.97
N VAL A 2 5.39 18.62 -12.97
CA VAL A 2 5.00 18.65 -14.40
C VAL A 2 4.63 17.22 -14.81
N LEU A 3 3.57 17.05 -15.60
CA LEU A 3 3.22 15.77 -16.21
C LEU A 3 4.09 15.54 -17.45
N ALA A 4 4.76 14.39 -17.54
CA ALA A 4 5.60 14.06 -18.68
C ALA A 4 4.77 13.69 -19.92
N THR A 5 5.29 14.00 -21.10
CA THR A 5 4.70 13.58 -22.39
C THR A 5 4.64 12.06 -22.48
N GLY A 6 3.53 11.53 -23.01
CA GLY A 6 3.30 10.09 -23.10
C GLY A 6 2.75 9.43 -21.83
N SER A 7 2.52 10.21 -20.76
CA SER A 7 1.86 9.68 -19.56
C SER A 7 0.40 9.32 -19.84
N LEU A 8 -0.02 8.15 -19.38
CA LEU A 8 -1.43 7.73 -19.42
C LEU A 8 -2.14 8.25 -18.18
N VAL A 9 -3.24 8.95 -18.39
CA VAL A 9 -4.02 9.53 -17.30
C VAL A 9 -5.50 9.20 -17.45
N LYS A 10 -6.20 9.09 -16.32
CA LYS A 10 -7.64 8.93 -16.25
C LYS A 10 -8.30 10.31 -16.17
N GLU A 11 -9.28 10.55 -17.03
CA GLU A 11 -10.14 11.74 -16.96
C GLU A 11 -11.00 11.69 -15.69
N VAL A 12 -10.85 12.69 -14.82
CA VAL A 12 -11.65 12.85 -13.59
C VAL A 12 -12.76 13.87 -13.81
N ALA A 13 -12.42 15.02 -14.39
CA ALA A 13 -13.38 16.06 -14.74
C ALA A 13 -12.85 16.92 -15.90
N LEU A 14 -13.72 17.31 -16.82
CA LEU A 14 -13.37 18.23 -17.91
C LEU A 14 -14.18 19.52 -17.76
N ILE A 15 -13.50 20.63 -17.47
CA ILE A 15 -14.11 21.95 -17.35
C ILE A 15 -13.56 22.83 -18.48
N LYS A 16 -14.41 23.05 -19.50
CA LYS A 16 -14.03 23.78 -20.73
C LYS A 16 -12.84 23.08 -21.40
N ASP A 17 -11.67 23.72 -21.41
CA ASP A 17 -10.42 23.21 -21.98
C ASP A 17 -9.42 22.73 -20.92
N ARG A 18 -9.84 22.58 -19.66
CA ARG A 18 -9.01 22.06 -18.57
C ARG A 18 -9.49 20.70 -18.09
N LEU A 19 -8.60 19.72 -18.15
CA LEU A 19 -8.80 18.36 -17.70
C LEU A 19 -8.18 18.19 -16.31
N GLN A 20 -9.01 17.81 -15.33
CA GLN A 20 -8.57 17.19 -14.10
C GLN A 20 -8.28 15.72 -14.38
N TYR A 21 -7.12 15.27 -13.94
CA TYR A 21 -6.66 13.92 -14.22
C TYR A 21 -6.14 13.21 -12.97
N LYS A 22 -6.10 11.88 -13.06
CA LYS A 22 -5.36 11.00 -12.16
C LYS A 22 -4.35 10.19 -12.97
N LEU A 23 -3.09 10.14 -12.55
CA LEU A 23 -2.02 9.42 -13.24
C LEU A 23 -2.30 7.90 -13.19
N VAL A 24 -2.23 7.24 -14.34
CA VAL A 24 -2.35 5.77 -14.46
C VAL A 24 -0.96 5.16 -14.68
N SER A 25 -0.19 5.74 -15.59
CA SER A 25 1.21 5.37 -15.84
C SER A 25 2.02 6.56 -16.38
N GLY A 26 3.34 6.52 -16.23
CA GLY A 26 4.26 7.58 -16.65
C GLY A 26 4.84 8.36 -15.46
N THR A 27 5.33 9.56 -15.74
CA THR A 27 6.07 10.38 -14.76
C THR A 27 5.33 11.69 -14.53
N GLY A 28 4.99 11.98 -13.28
CA GLY A 28 4.29 13.21 -12.93
C GLY A 28 3.62 13.13 -11.56
N PRO A 29 2.86 14.16 -11.18
CA PRO A 29 2.06 14.11 -9.96
C PRO A 29 0.89 13.13 -10.12
N GLU A 30 0.47 12.50 -9.02
CA GLU A 30 -0.60 11.50 -9.00
C GLU A 30 -1.95 12.05 -9.47
N GLU A 31 -2.19 13.35 -9.25
CA GLU A 31 -3.37 14.06 -9.69
C GLU A 31 -3.04 15.51 -10.02
N GLY A 32 -3.87 16.13 -10.87
CA GLY A 32 -3.67 17.53 -11.21
C GLY A 32 -4.59 18.03 -12.32
N TRP A 33 -4.27 19.22 -12.82
CA TRP A 33 -4.99 19.89 -13.90
C TRP A 33 -4.06 20.18 -15.07
N ILE A 34 -4.48 19.85 -16.29
CA ILE A 34 -3.82 20.22 -17.54
C ILE A 34 -4.79 20.93 -18.48
N SER A 35 -4.28 21.87 -19.28
CA SER A 35 -5.06 22.43 -20.40
C SER A 35 -4.97 21.48 -21.59
N CYS A 36 -6.11 21.03 -22.14
CA CYS A 36 -6.18 20.11 -23.29
C CYS A 36 -5.65 20.74 -24.58
N LYS A 37 -5.63 22.06 -24.67
CA LYS A 37 -5.11 22.82 -25.81
C LYS A 37 -4.19 23.94 -25.33
N ILE A 38 -3.01 24.04 -25.94
CA ILE A 38 -2.07 25.14 -25.74
C ILE A 38 -1.64 25.65 -27.11
N LYS A 39 -1.91 26.94 -27.40
CA LYS A 39 -1.58 27.57 -28.71
C LYS A 39 -2.09 26.76 -29.92
N GLY A 40 -3.29 26.18 -29.80
CA GLY A 40 -3.91 25.35 -30.84
C GLY A 40 -3.38 23.91 -30.96
N LYS A 41 -2.38 23.52 -30.17
CA LYS A 41 -1.88 22.14 -30.12
C LYS A 41 -2.59 21.36 -29.01
N SER A 42 -3.09 20.17 -29.34
CA SER A 42 -3.65 19.25 -28.35
C SER A 42 -2.53 18.68 -27.47
N THR A 43 -2.69 18.77 -26.16
CA THR A 43 -1.73 18.24 -25.16
C THR A 43 -2.18 16.89 -24.59
N ALA A 44 -3.47 16.61 -24.67
CA ALA A 44 -4.09 15.37 -24.27
C ALA A 44 -5.05 14.92 -25.38
N VAL A 45 -5.06 13.62 -25.65
CA VAL A 45 -5.91 12.99 -26.65
C VAL A 45 -6.65 11.84 -25.97
N LYS A 46 -7.93 11.65 -26.32
CA LYS A 46 -8.67 10.50 -25.82
C LYS A 46 -8.15 9.25 -26.51
N VAL A 47 -7.75 8.28 -25.70
CA VAL A 47 -7.33 6.96 -26.17
C VAL A 47 -8.58 6.10 -26.30
N SER A 48 -8.77 5.48 -27.46
CA SER A 48 -9.89 4.56 -27.67
C SER A 48 -9.70 3.28 -26.85
N PRO A 49 -10.77 2.55 -26.50
CA PRO A 49 -10.64 1.29 -25.78
C PRO A 49 -9.71 0.28 -26.46
N GLY A 50 -9.70 0.22 -27.80
CA GLY A 50 -8.81 -0.67 -28.56
C GLY A 50 -7.33 -0.31 -28.42
N GLU A 51 -7.01 0.98 -28.34
CA GLU A 51 -5.63 1.44 -28.11
C GLU A 51 -5.19 1.24 -26.66
N LEU A 52 -6.11 1.29 -25.69
CA LEU A 52 -5.80 0.99 -24.29
C LEU A 52 -5.40 -0.47 -24.07
N VAL A 53 -5.93 -1.42 -24.85
CA VAL A 53 -5.56 -2.84 -24.72
C VAL A 53 -4.08 -3.06 -25.01
N LEU A 54 -3.55 -2.41 -26.04
CA LEU A 54 -2.13 -2.52 -26.42
C LEU A 54 -1.21 -1.98 -25.33
N VAL A 55 -1.56 -0.83 -24.75
CA VAL A 55 -0.78 -0.19 -23.66
C VAL A 55 -0.91 -0.98 -22.35
N ALA A 56 -2.09 -1.53 -22.07
CA ALA A 56 -2.32 -2.33 -20.86
C ALA A 56 -1.57 -3.67 -20.90
N GLN A 57 -1.45 -4.29 -22.07
CA GLN A 57 -0.74 -5.56 -22.23
C GLN A 57 0.75 -5.40 -21.91
N GLU A 58 1.38 -4.32 -22.39
CA GLU A 58 2.77 -3.98 -22.07
C GLU A 58 2.97 -3.63 -20.58
N LEU A 59 1.99 -2.96 -19.94
CA LEU A 59 2.01 -2.66 -18.51
C LEU A 59 1.77 -3.88 -17.61
N LEU A 60 0.98 -4.85 -18.06
CA LEU A 60 0.74 -6.12 -17.36
C LEU A 60 1.98 -7.01 -17.46
N GLU A 61 2.62 -7.08 -18.63
CA GLU A 61 3.89 -7.80 -18.82
C GLU A 61 5.05 -7.15 -18.04
N ALA A 62 5.02 -5.84 -17.82
CA ALA A 62 6.02 -5.12 -17.02
C ALA A 62 5.83 -5.21 -15.49
N LYS A 63 4.82 -5.95 -15.00
CA LYS A 63 4.52 -6.08 -13.56
C LYS A 63 4.23 -7.51 -13.13
N GLU A 64 5.17 -8.41 -13.38
CA GLU A 64 5.54 -9.36 -12.34
C GLU A 64 6.87 -8.89 -11.77
N PRO A 65 6.90 -8.17 -10.62
CA PRO A 65 8.09 -8.25 -9.81
C PRO A 65 8.23 -9.72 -9.48
N GLU A 66 9.25 -10.35 -10.06
CA GLU A 66 9.85 -11.58 -9.55
C GLU A 66 10.01 -11.33 -8.05
N VAL A 67 9.05 -11.80 -7.27
CA VAL A 67 9.16 -11.87 -5.83
C VAL A 67 10.25 -12.90 -5.63
N LYS A 68 11.49 -12.42 -5.66
CA LYS A 68 12.58 -13.10 -4.99
C LYS A 68 12.11 -13.14 -3.55
N GLU A 69 11.55 -14.27 -3.16
CA GLU A 69 11.28 -14.61 -1.78
C GLU A 69 12.58 -14.31 -1.04
N VAL A 70 12.61 -13.18 -0.34
CA VAL A 70 13.72 -12.87 0.56
C VAL A 70 13.52 -13.83 1.72
N GLU A 71 14.20 -14.96 1.60
CA GLU A 71 14.31 -16.00 2.59
C GLU A 71 15.25 -15.55 3.72
N GLU A 72 14.88 -14.49 4.43
CA GLU A 72 15.65 -14.03 5.59
C GLU A 72 14.74 -13.86 6.82
N ASP A 73 15.04 -14.69 7.84
CA ASP A 73 14.59 -14.61 9.23
C ASP A 73 13.09 -14.74 9.52
N ARG A 74 12.42 -15.74 8.93
CA ARG A 74 11.23 -16.29 9.57
C ARG A 74 11.67 -17.08 10.81
N PRO A 75 11.31 -16.65 12.05
CA PRO A 75 11.62 -17.42 13.25
C PRO A 75 11.00 -18.80 13.12
N THR A 76 11.77 -19.82 13.49
CA THR A 76 11.32 -21.21 13.43
C THR A 76 10.11 -21.42 14.35
N GLU A 77 9.29 -22.43 14.03
CA GLU A 77 8.15 -22.86 14.85
C GLU A 77 8.56 -23.04 16.33
N GLU A 78 9.80 -23.51 16.56
CA GLU A 78 10.39 -23.75 17.87
C GLU A 78 10.72 -22.45 18.63
N GLU A 79 11.20 -21.41 17.95
CA GLU A 79 11.42 -20.08 18.53
C GLU A 79 10.10 -19.39 18.87
N ILE A 80 9.09 -19.56 18.01
CA ILE A 80 7.73 -19.05 18.25
C ILE A 80 7.11 -19.76 19.46
N ALA A 81 7.25 -21.08 19.56
CA ALA A 81 6.78 -21.86 20.69
C ALA A 81 7.49 -21.47 21.99
N SER A 82 8.81 -21.28 21.95
CA SER A 82 9.62 -20.87 23.11
C SER A 82 9.22 -19.49 23.64
N ARG A 83 8.99 -18.52 22.76
CA ARG A 83 8.50 -17.18 23.14
C ARG A 83 7.12 -17.24 23.79
N ARG A 84 6.19 -18.05 23.25
CA ARG A 84 4.85 -18.24 23.82
C ARG A 84 4.89 -18.92 25.19
N ALA A 85 5.71 -19.96 25.35
CA ALA A 85 5.86 -20.66 26.62
C ALA A 85 6.45 -19.76 27.72
N ALA A 86 7.46 -18.96 27.39
CA ALA A 86 8.05 -17.99 28.31
C ALA A 86 7.02 -16.95 28.78
N PHE A 87 6.22 -16.42 27.87
CA PHE A 87 5.15 -15.47 28.18
C PHE A 87 4.10 -16.07 29.13
N LEU A 88 3.65 -17.30 28.86
CA LEU A 88 2.65 -17.98 29.71
C LEU A 88 3.20 -18.29 31.11
N LYS A 89 4.48 -18.64 31.23
CA LYS A 89 5.13 -18.89 32.53
C LYS A 89 5.18 -17.63 33.38
N GLU A 90 5.49 -16.48 32.78
CA GLU A 90 5.53 -15.20 33.48
C GLU A 90 4.14 -14.74 33.93
N GLN A 91 3.12 -14.89 33.08
CA GLN A 91 1.72 -14.59 33.45
C GLN A 91 1.24 -15.42 34.65
N LYS A 92 1.56 -16.71 34.68
CA LYS A 92 1.21 -17.59 35.82
C LYS A 92 1.93 -17.19 37.11
N ARG A 93 3.20 -16.80 37.05
CA ARG A 93 3.94 -16.31 38.23
C ARG A 93 3.31 -15.03 38.78
N ARG A 94 2.96 -14.09 37.91
CA ARG A 94 2.29 -12.84 38.31
C ARG A 94 0.94 -13.08 38.97
N LEU A 95 0.12 -13.96 38.39
CA LEU A 95 -1.18 -14.34 38.97
C LEU A 95 -1.01 -15.01 40.33
N ALA A 96 -0.07 -15.95 40.48
CA ALA A 96 0.18 -16.62 41.75
C ALA A 96 0.62 -15.64 42.86
N THR A 97 1.49 -14.68 42.54
CA THR A 97 1.90 -13.64 43.49
C THR A 97 0.74 -12.70 43.85
N ALA A 98 -0.08 -12.32 42.87
CA ALA A 98 -1.25 -11.47 43.10
C ALA A 98 -2.33 -12.16 43.96
N SER A 99 -2.52 -13.48 43.78
CA SER A 99 -3.45 -14.27 44.60
C SER A 99 -2.99 -14.38 46.06
N ARG A 100 -1.68 -14.49 46.31
CA ARG A 100 -1.12 -14.56 47.66
C ARG A 100 -1.32 -13.27 48.44
N LEU A 101 -1.12 -12.11 47.78
CA LEU A 101 -1.33 -10.80 48.38
C LEU A 101 -2.80 -10.53 48.78
N ARG A 102 -3.77 -11.17 48.11
CA ARG A 102 -5.20 -11.05 48.45
C ARG A 102 -5.55 -11.89 49.68
N GLN A 103 -5.06 -13.13 49.77
CA GLN A 103 -5.33 -14.02 50.90
C GLN A 103 -4.75 -13.49 52.22
N ASP A 104 -3.56 -12.87 52.20
CA ASP A 104 -2.95 -12.27 53.40
C ASP A 104 -3.72 -11.02 53.90
N ARG A 105 -4.44 -10.33 53.00
CA ARG A 105 -5.28 -9.17 53.35
C ARG A 105 -6.60 -9.58 53.99
N ASP A 106 -7.20 -10.69 53.56
CA ASP A 106 -8.47 -11.19 54.11
C ASP A 106 -8.28 -11.91 55.45
N ALA A 107 -7.09 -12.45 55.75
CA ALA A 107 -6.76 -13.08 57.04
C ALA A 107 -6.39 -12.09 58.16
N ALA A 108 -6.22 -10.81 57.83
CA ALA A 108 -5.86 -9.73 58.76
C ALA A 108 -7.05 -8.84 59.17
N SER A 109 -8.29 -9.25 58.85
CA SER A 109 -9.54 -8.62 59.26
C SER A 109 -10.37 -9.55 60.13
#